data_AF-A0A7S3FM39-F1
#
_entry.id   AF-A0A7S3FM39-F1
#
_cell.length_a   1.000
_cell.length_b   1.000
_cell.length_c   1.000
_cell.angle_alpha   90.00
_cell.angle_beta   90.00
_cell.angle_gamma   90.00
#
_symmetry.space_group_name_H-M   'P 1'
#
loop_
_entity.id
_entity.type
_entity.pdbx_description
1 polymer ?
#
loop_
_entity_poly.entity_id
_entity_poly.type
_entity_poly.pdbx_seq_one_letter_code
_entity_poly.pdbx_strand_id
1 'polypeptide(L)'
;QATLGVDARVRCDVSAAAAALAGMSGCCCPLEKMGCLAAVNEAVLAAMRDAASSPEPSGSSRNGLALSMDDVLPLHIFALLQSRPQHLACDLAYMRAFWRDHEAGTDGQRAFHLTNFEASVAYVGHSEKGSDGVAAAAALTAPGPDSPL
;
A
#
# COMPACT_ATOMS: atom_id res chain seq x y z
N GLN A 1 5.40 9.14 -1.21
CA GLN A 1 5.77 8.07 -2.16
C GLN A 1 7.26 7.76 -2.04
N ALA A 2 8.17 8.69 -2.33
CA ALA A 2 9.62 8.48 -2.18
C ALA A 2 10.07 8.03 -0.78
N THR A 3 9.47 8.58 0.28
CA THR A 3 9.73 8.19 1.67
C THR A 3 9.25 6.78 2.03
N LEU A 4 8.41 6.17 1.19
CA LEU A 4 7.89 4.81 1.35
C LEU A 4 8.61 3.81 0.42
N GLY A 5 9.68 4.23 -0.27
CA GLY A 5 10.45 3.38 -1.16
C GLY A 5 10.00 3.37 -2.62
N VAL A 6 8.94 4.10 -2.99
CA VAL A 6 8.55 4.26 -4.41
C VAL A 6 9.58 5.15 -5.10
N ASP A 7 10.04 4.77 -6.28
CA ASP A 7 10.99 5.58 -7.07
C ASP A 7 10.49 7.03 -7.19
N ALA A 8 11.29 7.99 -6.70
CA ALA A 8 10.94 9.41 -6.64
C ALA A 8 10.68 10.04 -8.02
N ARG A 9 11.17 9.40 -9.09
CA ARG A 9 10.94 9.81 -10.47
C ARG A 9 9.53 9.46 -10.92
N VAL A 10 8.87 8.49 -10.28
CA VAL A 10 7.49 8.11 -10.54
C VAL A 10 6.55 8.89 -9.64
N ARG A 11 5.46 9.42 -10.23
CA ARG A 11 4.32 9.93 -9.49
C ARG A 11 3.10 9.12 -9.87
N CYS A 12 2.63 8.29 -8.96
CA CYS A 12 1.38 7.55 -9.13
C CYS A 12 0.24 8.37 -8.51
N ASP A 13 -0.83 8.63 -9.26
CA ASP A 13 -2.03 9.22 -8.68
C ASP A 13 -2.85 8.13 -7.97
N VAL A 14 -2.84 8.15 -6.64
CA VAL A 14 -3.58 7.18 -5.80
C VAL A 14 -4.92 7.73 -5.31
N SER A 15 -5.42 8.84 -5.87
CA SER A 15 -6.66 9.50 -5.42
C SER A 15 -7.87 8.56 -5.45
N ALA A 16 -8.03 7.76 -6.49
CA ALA A 16 -9.10 6.77 -6.59
C ALA A 16 -8.99 5.68 -5.51
N ALA A 17 -7.78 5.19 -5.23
CA ALA A 17 -7.53 4.23 -4.16
C ALA A 17 -7.85 4.84 -2.79
N ALA A 18 -7.46 6.10 -2.55
CA ALA A 18 -7.77 6.81 -1.32
C ALA A 18 -9.29 7.04 -1.14
N ALA A 19 -10.01 7.36 -2.22
CA ALA A 19 -11.46 7.51 -2.19
C ALA A 19 -12.16 6.18 -1.83
N ALA A 20 -11.72 5.07 -2.40
CA ALA A 20 -12.25 3.74 -2.08
C ALA A 20 -12.00 3.36 -0.61
N LEU A 21 -10.82 3.68 -0.06
CA LEU A 21 -10.50 3.49 1.36
C LEU A 21 -11.39 4.34 2.27
N ALA A 22 -11.61 5.61 1.93
CA ALA A 22 -12.47 6.50 2.72
C ALA A 22 -13.92 5.99 2.78
N GLY A 23 -14.42 5.45 1.67
CA GLY A 23 -15.77 4.89 1.57
C GLY A 23 -16.00 3.60 2.38
N MET A 24 -14.94 2.90 2.79
CA MET A 24 -15.04 1.61 3.48
C MET A 24 -15.78 1.70 4.82
N SER A 25 -15.68 2.83 5.51
CA SER A 25 -16.40 3.09 6.76
C SER A 25 -17.92 3.12 6.58
N GLY A 26 -18.40 3.43 5.38
CA GLY A 26 -19.84 3.43 5.03
C GLY A 26 -20.41 2.06 4.69
N CYS A 27 -19.57 1.04 4.52
CA CYS A 27 -20.00 -0.32 4.23
C CYS A 27 -20.48 -1.04 5.50
N CYS A 28 -21.60 -1.76 5.38
CA CYS A 28 -22.29 -2.37 6.52
C CYS A 28 -21.91 -3.84 6.73
N CYS A 29 -21.39 -4.53 5.72
CA CYS A 29 -21.00 -5.92 5.83
C CYS A 29 -19.53 -6.18 5.39
N PRO A 30 -18.92 -7.30 5.83
CA PRO A 30 -17.53 -7.62 5.51
C PRO A 30 -17.30 -7.77 4.01
N LEU A 31 -18.28 -8.34 3.28
CA LEU A 31 -18.17 -8.55 1.84
C LEU A 31 -18.08 -7.22 1.07
N GLU A 32 -18.85 -6.21 1.48
CA GLU A 32 -18.76 -4.86 0.91
C GLU A 32 -17.40 -4.22 1.21
N LYS A 33 -16.90 -4.34 2.45
CA LYS A 33 -15.57 -3.82 2.82
C LYS A 33 -14.45 -4.52 2.04
N MET A 34 -14.57 -5.82 1.81
CA MET A 34 -13.66 -6.58 0.93
C MET A 34 -13.75 -6.09 -0.53
N GLY A 35 -14.95 -5.73 -1.00
CA GLY A 35 -15.15 -5.07 -2.29
C GLY A 35 -14.42 -3.73 -2.39
N CYS A 36 -14.40 -2.93 -1.31
CA CYS A 36 -13.57 -1.72 -1.25
C CYS A 36 -12.08 -2.07 -1.38
N LEU A 37 -11.58 -3.09 -0.67
CA LEU A 37 -10.17 -3.50 -0.78
C LEU A 37 -9.78 -3.96 -2.19
N ALA A 38 -10.68 -4.65 -2.90
CA ALA A 38 -10.47 -5.00 -4.29
C ALA A 38 -10.36 -3.72 -5.16
N ALA A 39 -11.30 -2.78 -5.00
CA ALA A 39 -11.27 -1.50 -5.73
C ALA A 39 -10.00 -0.68 -5.45
N VAL A 40 -9.49 -0.71 -4.22
CA VAL A 40 -8.23 -0.06 -3.83
C VAL A 40 -7.05 -0.66 -4.59
N ASN A 41 -6.94 -1.99 -4.61
CA ASN A 41 -5.84 -2.66 -5.31
C ASN A 41 -5.91 -2.42 -6.82
N GLU A 42 -7.10 -2.50 -7.43
CA GLU A 42 -7.29 -2.18 -8.84
C GLU A 42 -6.91 -0.73 -9.17
N ALA A 43 -7.29 0.21 -8.31
CA ALA A 43 -6.92 1.62 -8.47
C ALA A 43 -5.41 1.84 -8.34
N VAL A 44 -4.72 1.16 -7.42
CA VAL A 44 -3.25 1.22 -7.29
C VAL A 44 -2.59 0.64 -8.53
N LEU A 45 -3.01 -0.53 -9.01
CA LEU A 45 -2.45 -1.15 -10.21
C LEU A 45 -2.72 -0.31 -11.46
N ALA A 46 -3.90 0.33 -11.57
CA ALA A 46 -4.20 1.28 -12.63
C ALA A 46 -3.26 2.50 -12.58
N ALA A 47 -3.07 3.09 -11.40
CA ALA A 47 -2.16 4.21 -11.21
C ALA A 47 -0.72 3.87 -11.62
N MET A 48 -0.27 2.63 -11.33
CA MET A 48 1.05 2.15 -11.76
C MET A 48 1.13 2.02 -13.29
N ARG A 49 0.11 1.45 -13.93
CA ARG A 49 0.04 1.33 -15.41
C ARG A 49 0.04 2.70 -16.09
N ASP A 50 -0.71 3.66 -15.55
CA ASP A 50 -0.79 5.02 -16.08
C ASP A 50 0.55 5.74 -15.91
N ALA A 51 1.19 5.60 -14.75
CA ALA A 51 2.50 6.18 -14.49
C ALA A 51 3.63 5.58 -15.37
N ALA A 52 3.47 4.31 -15.78
CA ALA A 52 4.36 3.64 -16.73
C ALA A 52 4.10 4.07 -18.19
N SER A 53 2.86 4.45 -18.51
CA SER A 53 2.44 4.82 -19.87
C SER A 53 2.55 6.33 -20.16
N SER A 54 2.76 7.16 -19.13
CA SER A 54 2.83 8.61 -19.27
C SER A 54 3.97 9.06 -20.21
N PRO A 55 3.67 9.79 -21.29
CA PRO A 55 4.70 10.29 -22.20
C PRO A 55 5.58 11.33 -21.50
N GLU A 56 6.90 11.16 -21.65
CA GLU A 56 7.90 12.05 -21.06
C GLU A 56 7.74 13.50 -21.55
N PRO A 57 7.81 14.51 -20.67
CA PRO A 57 8.17 15.85 -21.10
C PRO A 57 9.63 15.79 -21.61
N SER A 58 9.79 15.97 -22.92
CA SER A 58 11.03 16.00 -23.70
C SER A 58 12.33 16.17 -22.88
N GLY A 59 13.13 15.11 -22.76
CA GLY A 59 14.57 15.23 -22.46
C GLY A 59 15.17 14.26 -21.44
N SER A 60 14.38 13.51 -20.67
CA SER A 60 14.91 12.51 -19.73
C SER A 60 14.63 11.10 -20.24
N SER A 61 15.68 10.32 -20.48
CA SER A 61 15.51 8.92 -20.85
C SER A 61 15.14 8.13 -19.59
N ARG A 62 13.86 7.79 -19.43
CA ARG A 62 13.35 6.86 -18.41
C ARG A 62 13.67 5.39 -18.72
N ASN A 63 14.68 5.09 -19.54
CA ASN A 63 15.11 3.73 -19.82
C ASN A 63 15.39 2.98 -18.50
N GLY A 64 14.48 2.11 -18.09
CA GLY A 64 14.60 1.27 -16.88
C GLY A 64 13.66 1.61 -15.71
N LEU A 65 12.74 2.58 -15.84
CA LEU A 65 11.73 2.84 -14.80
C LEU A 65 10.54 1.88 -14.94
N ALA A 66 10.69 0.68 -14.37
CA ALA A 66 9.62 -0.29 -14.27
C ALA A 66 9.10 -0.31 -12.83
N LEU A 67 7.85 0.09 -12.64
CA LEU A 67 7.13 -0.22 -11.41
C LEU A 67 6.95 -1.75 -11.32
N SER A 68 7.29 -2.33 -10.18
CA SER A 68 7.15 -3.77 -9.91
C SER A 68 6.05 -4.03 -8.90
N MET A 69 5.76 -5.30 -8.63
CA MET A 69 4.85 -5.67 -7.54
C MET A 69 5.34 -5.21 -6.17
N ASP A 70 6.64 -4.92 -6.01
CA ASP A 70 7.19 -4.38 -4.77
C ASP A 70 6.72 -2.94 -4.50
N ASP A 71 6.29 -2.21 -5.54
CA ASP A 71 5.75 -0.85 -5.41
C ASP A 71 4.26 -0.82 -4.99
N VAL A 72 3.56 -1.96 -5.08
CA VAL A 72 2.12 -2.04 -4.76
C VAL A 72 1.88 -1.70 -3.28
N LEU A 73 2.63 -2.32 -2.36
CA LEU A 73 2.44 -2.10 -0.92
C LEU A 73 2.76 -0.66 -0.50
N PRO A 74 3.89 -0.04 -0.91
CA PRO A 74 4.16 1.38 -0.69
C PRO A 74 3.06 2.32 -1.19
N LEU A 75 2.51 2.07 -2.38
CA LEU A 75 1.42 2.87 -2.95
C LEU A 75 0.11 2.66 -2.18
N HIS A 76 -0.14 1.44 -1.73
CA HIS A 76 -1.27 1.09 -0.87
C HIS A 76 -1.20 1.82 0.49
N ILE A 77 -0.02 1.84 1.13
CA ILE A 77 0.25 2.63 2.34
C ILE A 77 0.04 4.12 2.07
N PHE A 78 0.52 4.62 0.93
CA PHE A 78 0.36 6.02 0.58
C PHE A 78 -1.12 6.41 0.40
N ALA A 79 -1.91 5.58 -0.26
CA ALA A 79 -3.37 5.76 -0.37
C ALA A 79 -4.05 5.73 0.99
N LEU A 80 -3.61 4.85 1.89
CA LEU A 80 -4.11 4.77 3.27
C LEU A 80 -3.87 6.05 4.06
N LEU A 81 -2.65 6.59 4.00
CA LEU A 81 -2.31 7.85 4.66
C LEU A 81 -3.11 9.04 4.10
N GLN A 82 -3.42 9.05 2.79
CA GLN A 82 -4.24 10.10 2.18
C GLN A 82 -5.72 10.01 2.56
N SER A 83 -6.26 8.80 2.59
CA SER A 83 -7.70 8.57 2.83
C SER A 83 -8.14 8.87 4.27
N ARG A 84 -7.20 8.80 5.23
CA ARG A 84 -7.48 9.00 6.68
C ARG A 84 -8.75 8.26 7.14
N PRO A 85 -8.85 6.94 6.91
CA PRO A 85 -10.07 6.21 7.20
C PRO A 85 -10.34 6.20 8.70
N GLN A 86 -11.61 6.35 9.07
CA GLN A 86 -12.06 6.18 10.45
C GLN A 86 -12.14 4.68 10.77
N HIS A 87 -11.79 4.30 12.00
CA HIS A 87 -11.96 2.93 12.52
C HIS A 87 -11.19 1.81 11.82
N LEU A 88 -10.06 2.11 11.19
CA LEU A 88 -9.16 1.18 10.49
C LEU A 88 -8.94 -0.17 11.20
N ALA A 89 -8.63 -0.13 12.50
CA ALA A 89 -8.38 -1.34 13.29
C ALA A 89 -9.64 -2.20 13.48
N CYS A 90 -10.81 -1.56 13.65
CA CYS A 90 -12.09 -2.23 13.80
C CYS A 90 -12.53 -2.86 12.48
N ASP A 91 -12.41 -2.12 11.38
CA ASP A 91 -12.73 -2.62 10.03
C ASP A 91 -11.87 -3.84 9.67
N LEU A 92 -10.57 -3.78 9.98
CA LEU A 92 -9.68 -4.90 9.75
C LEU A 92 -10.03 -6.12 10.62
N ALA A 93 -10.32 -5.91 11.91
CA ALA A 93 -10.72 -7.00 12.80
C ALA A 93 -12.02 -7.66 12.35
N TYR A 94 -12.99 -6.86 11.88
CA TYR A 94 -14.27 -7.34 11.37
C TYR A 94 -14.10 -8.19 10.11
N MET A 95 -13.30 -7.73 9.14
CA MET A 95 -12.99 -8.49 7.93
C MET A 95 -12.21 -9.78 8.24
N ARG A 96 -11.24 -9.75 9.16
CA ARG A 96 -10.47 -10.93 9.58
C ARG A 96 -11.33 -12.02 10.23
N ALA A 97 -12.30 -11.62 11.05
CA ALA A 97 -13.22 -12.57 11.68
C ALA A 97 -14.05 -13.28 10.62
N PHE A 98 -14.67 -12.51 9.72
CA PHE A 98 -15.46 -13.06 8.62
C PHE A 98 -14.63 -13.97 7.70
N TRP A 99 -13.40 -13.57 7.36
CA TRP A 99 -12.52 -14.36 6.48
C TRP A 99 -12.18 -15.74 7.06
N ARG A 100 -11.85 -15.81 8.36
CA ARG A 100 -11.55 -17.08 9.04
C ARG A 100 -12.74 -18.05 9.07
N ASP A 101 -13.94 -17.50 9.21
CA ASP A 101 -15.16 -18.29 9.35
C ASP A 101 -15.73 -18.76 7.99
N HIS A 102 -15.47 -18.02 6.91
CA HIS A 102 -16.06 -18.29 5.59
C HIS A 102 -15.12 -18.85 4.54
N GLU A 103 -13.80 -18.60 4.60
CA GLU A 103 -12.88 -18.99 3.54
C GLU A 103 -11.54 -19.54 4.06
N ALA A 104 -11.61 -20.70 4.71
CA ALA A 104 -10.47 -21.61 4.76
C ALA A 104 -10.15 -22.14 3.34
N GLY A 105 -9.59 -21.30 2.47
CA GLY A 105 -8.71 -21.74 1.38
C GLY A 105 -9.21 -21.71 -0.07
N THR A 106 -10.06 -20.78 -0.52
CA THR A 106 -10.49 -20.78 -1.95
C THR A 106 -10.37 -19.49 -2.77
N ASP A 107 -10.31 -18.28 -2.20
CA ASP A 107 -10.09 -17.07 -3.02
C ASP A 107 -8.73 -16.38 -2.76
N GLY A 108 -7.73 -16.77 -3.56
CA GLY A 108 -6.37 -16.20 -3.50
C GLY A 108 -6.33 -14.69 -3.75
N GLN A 109 -7.30 -14.14 -4.50
CA GLN A 109 -7.35 -12.71 -4.82
C GLN A 109 -7.82 -11.90 -3.61
N ARG A 110 -8.84 -12.36 -2.91
CA ARG A 110 -9.29 -11.74 -1.65
C ARG A 110 -8.24 -11.84 -0.56
N ALA A 111 -7.56 -12.98 -0.45
CA ALA A 111 -6.44 -13.16 0.48
C ALA A 111 -5.32 -12.15 0.19
N PHE A 112 -4.98 -11.94 -1.09
CA PHE A 112 -4.01 -10.93 -1.52
C PHE A 112 -4.44 -9.52 -1.09
N HIS A 113 -5.69 -9.12 -1.37
CA HIS A 113 -6.21 -7.81 -1.00
C HIS A 113 -6.19 -7.55 0.51
N LEU A 114 -6.66 -8.54 1.30
CA LEU A 114 -6.65 -8.44 2.76
C LEU A 114 -5.23 -8.38 3.31
N THR A 115 -4.31 -9.20 2.79
CA THR A 115 -2.91 -9.22 3.25
C THR A 115 -2.20 -7.89 3.00
N ASN A 116 -2.39 -7.26 1.83
CA ASN A 116 -1.83 -5.94 1.55
C ASN A 116 -2.42 -4.84 2.44
N PHE A 117 -3.73 -4.91 2.71
CA PHE A 117 -4.36 -4.00 3.64
C PHE A 117 -3.83 -4.17 5.07
N GLU A 118 -3.73 -5.41 5.55
CA GLU A 118 -3.16 -5.74 6.86
C GLU A 118 -1.74 -5.20 7.02
N ALA A 119 -0.88 -5.44 6.03
CA ALA A 119 0.48 -4.92 6.01
C ALA A 119 0.50 -3.38 6.04
N SER A 120 -0.41 -2.74 5.28
CA SER A 120 -0.53 -1.28 5.26
C SER A 120 -0.96 -0.70 6.61
N VAL A 121 -1.98 -1.30 7.26
CA VAL A 121 -2.44 -0.88 8.59
C VAL A 121 -1.34 -1.10 9.63
N ALA A 122 -0.64 -2.24 9.58
CA ALA A 122 0.46 -2.53 10.48
C ALA A 122 1.58 -1.49 10.35
N TYR A 123 1.97 -1.12 9.13
CA TYR A 123 2.99 -0.08 8.90
C TYR A 123 2.58 1.25 9.54
N VAL A 124 1.37 1.73 9.27
CA VAL A 124 0.88 3.01 9.82
C VAL A 124 0.81 2.96 11.35
N GLY A 125 0.30 1.88 11.92
CA GLY A 125 0.21 1.71 13.37
C GLY A 125 1.55 1.61 14.10
N HIS A 126 2.63 1.15 13.43
CA HIS A 126 3.98 1.18 13.98
C HIS A 126 4.65 2.56 13.80
N SER A 127 4.38 3.24 12.69
CA SER A 127 4.92 4.58 12.43
C SER A 127 4.40 5.62 13.44
N GLU A 128 3.18 5.47 13.96
CA GLU A 128 2.64 6.35 15.00
C GLU A 128 3.23 6.07 16.40
N LYS A 129 3.67 4.83 16.66
CA LYS A 129 4.31 4.44 17.93
C LYS A 129 5.82 4.70 17.95
N GLY A 130 6.42 4.89 16.77
CA GLY A 130 7.86 5.04 16.59
C GLY A 130 8.20 6.30 15.82
N SER A 131 8.32 7.43 16.53
CA SER A 131 9.23 8.50 16.11
C SER A 131 10.69 8.02 15.96
N ASP A 132 10.99 6.76 16.33
CA ASP A 132 12.28 6.07 16.19
C ASP A 132 12.35 5.10 14.99
N GLY A 133 11.23 4.80 14.31
CA GLY A 133 11.18 3.75 13.29
C GLY A 133 11.88 4.09 11.97
N VAL A 134 11.94 5.38 11.61
CA VAL A 134 12.64 5.85 10.41
C VAL A 134 14.17 5.80 10.60
N ALA A 135 14.65 5.93 11.84
CA ALA A 135 16.07 5.78 12.16
C ALA A 135 16.56 4.32 12.05
N ALA A 136 15.70 3.34 12.38
CA ALA A 136 16.04 1.92 12.28
C ALA A 136 16.16 1.42 10.83
N ALA A 137 15.34 1.91 9.90
CA ALA A 137 15.45 1.59 8.47
C ALA A 137 16.69 2.21 7.83
N ALA A 138 17.10 3.40 8.28
CA ALA A 138 18.36 4.04 7.88
C ALA A 138 19.61 3.32 8.44
N ALA A 139 19.50 2.72 9.64
CA ALA A 139 20.60 1.94 10.24
C ALA A 139 20.85 0.60 9.55
N LEU A 140 19.84 0.03 8.87
CA LEU A 140 19.97 -1.22 8.09
C LEU A 140 20.54 -1.01 6.67
N THR A 141 20.71 0.25 6.24
CA THR A 141 21.29 0.61 4.92
C THR A 141 22.65 1.29 5.01
N ALA A 142 23.19 1.51 6.22
CA ALA A 142 24.56 1.95 6.39
C ALA A 142 25.51 0.74 6.27
N PRO A 143 26.48 0.74 5.32
CA PRO A 143 27.55 -0.24 5.34
C PRO A 143 28.33 -0.03 6.65
N GLY A 144 28.36 -1.07 7.49
CA GLY A 144 29.10 -1.03 8.75
C GLY A 144 30.57 -0.69 8.52
N PRO A 145 31.17 0.21 9.31
CA PRO A 145 32.59 0.44 9.27
C PRO A 145 33.25 -0.72 10.00
N ASP A 146 33.50 -1.83 9.31
CA ASP A 146 34.55 -2.81 9.64
C ASP A 146 34.50 -3.96 8.64
N SER A 147 35.23 -3.80 7.54
CA SER A 147 35.84 -4.93 6.83
C SER A 147 37.20 -4.43 6.33
N PRO A 148 38.31 -4.84 6.98
CA PRO A 148 39.63 -4.53 6.48
C PRO A 148 39.95 -5.40 5.26
N LEU A 149 40.62 -4.76 4.30
CA LEU A 149 41.41 -5.26 3.16
C LEU A 149 41.37 -6.76 2.86
#